data_AF-A0A8D8WJ59-F1
#
_entry.id   AF-A0A8D8WJ59-F1
#
_cell.length_a   1.000
_cell.length_b   1.000
_cell.length_c   1.000
_cell.angle_alpha   90.00
_cell.angle_beta   90.00
_cell.angle_gamma   90.00
#
_symmetry.space_group_name_H-M   'P 1'
#
loop_
_entity.id
_entity.type
_entity.pdbx_description
1 polymer ?
#
loop_
_entity_poly.entity_id
_entity_poly.type
_entity_poly.pdbx_seq_one_letter_code
_entity_poly.pdbx_strand_id
1 'polypeptide(L)'
;METRVFVIWLFVGTIRVSVRSDFSEIPNFKEHIGNQTVSVGREAILPCIVDNLSTYKVAWLRVDTQTILTIQTHVITKNHRIAVTHTETRAWYLHIKDVKESDRGWYMCQVNTDPMKSQVGFLEVVVPPDILDYPTSTDMVIREGSNVTLKCAANGSPKPNITWRREGGELIAQGNGQEVASVEGEVFNITKVNRLHMGAYLCIASNGVPPTVSKRIMLIVHFPPMIWIQNQLVGAMEGEQMTLECHSEAYPKSINYWTKENGEIIAQGAKYEPVLLDNAYKIHMKLTIKSVTKQDYGTYKCVSKNSLGDTDGSIRLYEIPRPTTVEPTTTTTTTTTPEPTTYREPKTTTSHKLVINSPNRKNDNDIPETIEKNHKKSGE
;
A
#
# COMPACT_ATOMS: atom_id res chain seq x y z
N MET A 1 -73.98 -89.77 61.57
CA MET A 1 -74.10 -90.37 60.23
C MET A 1 -73.94 -89.25 59.21
N GLU A 2 -73.42 -89.58 58.03
CA GLU A 2 -73.06 -88.67 56.94
C GLU A 2 -71.83 -87.76 57.12
N THR A 3 -71.09 -87.69 56.01
CA THR A 3 -69.73 -87.19 55.82
C THR A 3 -69.78 -85.99 54.88
N ARG A 4 -68.89 -84.98 55.01
CA ARG A 4 -68.31 -84.27 53.84
C ARG A 4 -67.11 -83.36 54.17
N VAL A 5 -65.94 -83.90 53.86
CA VAL A 5 -64.76 -83.32 53.17
C VAL A 5 -64.56 -81.78 53.20
N PHE A 6 -63.38 -81.38 53.67
CA PHE A 6 -62.79 -80.04 53.55
C PHE A 6 -62.31 -79.69 52.13
N VAL A 7 -62.32 -78.40 51.78
CA VAL A 7 -61.38 -77.81 50.82
C VAL A 7 -60.76 -76.56 51.44
N ILE A 8 -59.50 -76.65 51.87
CA ILE A 8 -58.72 -75.52 52.35
C ILE A 8 -57.93 -74.96 51.17
N TRP A 9 -58.15 -73.69 50.85
CA TRP A 9 -57.41 -73.00 49.80
C TRP A 9 -56.00 -72.64 50.28
N LEU A 10 -55.01 -73.43 49.89
CA LEU A 10 -53.60 -73.09 50.04
C LEU A 10 -53.21 -72.04 48.99
N PHE A 11 -53.08 -70.79 49.41
CA PHE A 11 -52.49 -69.74 48.58
C PHE A 11 -50.99 -69.98 48.39
N VAL A 12 -50.61 -70.56 47.26
CA VAL A 12 -49.21 -70.67 46.83
C VAL A 12 -48.72 -69.28 46.38
N GLY A 13 -48.19 -68.51 47.32
CA GLY A 13 -47.59 -67.20 47.05
C GLY A 13 -46.41 -67.32 46.09
N THR A 14 -46.61 -66.91 44.85
CA THR A 14 -45.55 -66.94 43.82
C THR A 14 -44.62 -65.75 44.02
N ILE A 15 -43.42 -65.99 44.57
CA ILE A 15 -42.39 -64.94 44.65
C ILE A 15 -41.91 -64.64 43.23
N ARG A 16 -42.45 -63.58 42.62
CA ARG A 16 -41.88 -62.99 41.40
C ARG A 16 -40.58 -62.28 41.78
N VAL A 17 -39.46 -62.96 41.60
CA VAL A 17 -38.16 -62.29 41.50
C VAL A 17 -38.18 -61.46 40.21
N SER A 18 -38.47 -60.17 40.35
CA SER A 18 -38.18 -59.21 39.28
C SER A 18 -36.66 -59.05 39.22
N VAL A 19 -36.02 -59.79 38.30
CA VAL A 19 -34.72 -59.36 37.81
C VAL A 19 -34.98 -58.07 37.06
N ARG A 20 -34.69 -56.94 37.71
CA ARG A 20 -34.62 -55.65 37.03
C ARG A 20 -33.44 -55.76 36.08
N SER A 21 -33.73 -56.05 34.80
CA SER A 21 -32.75 -55.98 33.73
C SER A 21 -32.35 -54.52 33.62
N ASP A 22 -31.30 -54.16 34.34
CA ASP A 22 -30.67 -52.85 34.26
C ASP A 22 -30.00 -52.79 32.89
N PHE A 23 -30.78 -52.38 31.89
CA PHE A 23 -30.28 -52.04 30.56
C PHE A 23 -29.44 -50.77 30.72
N SER A 24 -28.23 -50.94 31.25
CA SER A 24 -27.15 -49.97 31.12
C SER A 24 -26.93 -49.80 29.63
N GLU A 25 -27.55 -48.77 29.06
CA GLU A 25 -27.42 -48.43 27.64
C GLU A 25 -25.93 -48.41 27.27
N ILE A 26 -25.57 -49.04 26.15
CA ILE A 26 -24.16 -49.17 25.78
C ILE A 26 -23.61 -47.76 25.51
N PRO A 27 -22.44 -47.38 26.05
CA PRO A 27 -21.88 -46.05 25.88
C PRO A 27 -21.89 -45.60 24.43
N ASN A 28 -22.29 -44.35 24.18
CA ASN A 28 -22.30 -43.76 22.84
C ASN A 28 -21.67 -42.37 22.86
N PHE A 29 -21.10 -41.95 21.73
CA PHE A 29 -20.58 -40.60 21.59
C PHE A 29 -21.74 -39.69 21.24
N LYS A 30 -21.96 -38.67 22.06
CA LYS A 30 -23.04 -37.71 21.86
C LYS A 30 -22.76 -36.77 20.68
N GLU A 31 -21.50 -36.36 20.57
CA GLU A 31 -21.01 -35.38 19.60
C GLU A 31 -19.65 -35.81 19.05
N HIS A 32 -19.35 -35.40 17.82
CA HIS A 32 -18.05 -35.58 17.21
C HIS A 32 -17.03 -34.57 17.77
N ILE A 33 -15.79 -35.01 18.07
CA ILE A 33 -14.70 -34.12 18.54
C ILE A 33 -14.48 -32.95 17.57
N GLY A 34 -14.63 -33.20 16.26
CA GLY A 34 -14.42 -32.21 15.20
C GLY A 34 -12.95 -31.88 14.94
N ASN A 35 -12.72 -30.96 14.02
CA ASN A 35 -11.40 -30.38 13.79
C ASN A 35 -11.29 -29.08 14.60
N GLN A 36 -10.20 -28.92 15.34
CA GLN A 36 -9.92 -27.73 16.15
C GLN A 36 -8.64 -27.06 15.66
N THR A 37 -8.69 -25.75 15.42
CA THR A 37 -7.54 -24.95 15.00
C THR A 37 -7.07 -24.08 16.17
N VAL A 38 -5.79 -24.18 16.55
CA VAL A 38 -5.22 -23.48 17.71
C VAL A 38 -3.88 -22.84 17.36
N SER A 39 -3.66 -21.60 17.79
CA SER A 39 -2.38 -20.92 17.61
C SER A 39 -1.30 -21.49 18.54
N VAL A 40 -0.07 -21.57 18.05
CA VAL A 40 1.11 -21.96 18.85
C VAL A 40 1.21 -21.18 20.18
N GLY A 41 1.65 -21.84 21.24
CA GLY A 41 1.75 -21.29 22.60
C GLY A 41 0.43 -21.17 23.37
N ARG A 42 -0.74 -21.32 22.73
CA ARG A 42 -2.05 -21.34 23.41
C ARG A 42 -2.36 -22.72 24.00
N GLU A 43 -3.52 -22.86 24.63
CA GLU A 43 -4.08 -24.12 25.09
C GLU A 43 -5.08 -24.67 24.05
N ALA A 44 -4.96 -25.93 23.67
CA ALA A 44 -5.99 -26.68 22.94
C ALA A 44 -6.84 -27.49 23.93
N ILE A 45 -8.14 -27.59 23.65
CA ILE A 45 -9.11 -28.29 24.51
C ILE A 45 -10.00 -29.16 23.62
N LEU A 46 -9.69 -30.45 23.55
CA LEU A 46 -10.45 -31.41 22.74
C LEU A 46 -11.55 -32.06 23.60
N PRO A 47 -12.84 -31.88 23.29
CA PRO A 47 -13.93 -32.46 24.06
C PRO A 47 -14.24 -33.88 23.63
N CYS A 48 -14.54 -34.77 24.57
CA CYS A 48 -15.17 -36.05 24.30
C CYS A 48 -16.36 -36.25 25.25
N ILE A 49 -17.56 -36.37 24.68
CA ILE A 49 -18.82 -36.46 25.42
C ILE A 49 -19.42 -37.85 25.19
N VAL A 50 -19.62 -38.60 26.27
CA VAL A 50 -20.04 -40.01 26.22
C VAL A 50 -21.28 -40.23 27.08
N ASP A 51 -22.45 -40.35 26.46
CA ASP A 51 -23.67 -40.74 27.16
C ASP A 51 -23.57 -42.20 27.63
N ASN A 52 -24.20 -42.50 28.76
CA ASN A 52 -24.31 -43.83 29.36
C ASN A 52 -22.97 -44.54 29.68
N LEU A 53 -21.93 -43.78 30.07
CA LEU A 53 -20.62 -44.37 30.37
C LEU A 53 -20.67 -45.44 31.48
N SER A 54 -21.55 -45.31 32.49
CA SER A 54 -21.71 -46.33 33.55
C SER A 54 -20.36 -46.71 34.20
N THR A 55 -19.94 -47.98 34.16
CA THR A 55 -18.63 -48.46 34.65
C THR A 55 -17.51 -48.46 33.62
N TYR A 56 -17.79 -48.09 32.36
CA TYR A 56 -16.78 -47.99 31.31
C TYR A 56 -15.83 -46.81 31.56
N LYS A 57 -14.70 -46.80 30.87
CA LYS A 57 -13.62 -45.82 31.03
C LYS A 57 -13.32 -45.17 29.69
N VAL A 58 -13.07 -43.86 29.74
CA VAL A 58 -12.64 -43.07 28.59
C VAL A 58 -11.12 -42.96 28.60
N ALA A 59 -10.48 -43.05 27.43
CA ALA A 59 -9.06 -42.83 27.24
C ALA A 59 -8.81 -41.88 26.07
N TRP A 60 -7.80 -41.03 26.21
CA TRP A 60 -7.29 -40.21 25.12
C TRP A 60 -5.96 -40.77 24.61
N LEU A 61 -5.83 -40.87 23.30
CA LEU A 61 -4.64 -41.38 22.61
C LEU A 61 -4.27 -40.46 21.46
N ARG A 62 -2.97 -40.36 21.16
CA ARG A 62 -2.47 -39.70 19.95
C ARG A 62 -2.31 -40.76 18.86
N VAL A 63 -2.95 -40.56 17.70
CA VAL A 63 -3.15 -41.63 16.70
C VAL A 63 -1.87 -41.96 15.92
N ASP A 64 -1.16 -40.93 15.49
CA ASP A 64 0.07 -41.03 14.67
C ASP A 64 1.20 -41.84 15.34
N THR A 65 1.28 -41.73 16.66
CA THR A 65 2.34 -42.25 17.54
C THR A 65 1.82 -43.35 18.46
N GLN A 66 0.54 -43.74 18.32
CA GLN A 66 -0.18 -44.73 19.13
C GLN A 66 0.01 -44.54 20.65
N THR A 67 0.24 -43.29 21.08
CA THR A 67 0.65 -42.97 22.45
C THR A 67 -0.57 -42.72 23.33
N ILE A 68 -0.68 -43.48 24.42
CA ILE A 68 -1.71 -43.25 25.44
C ILE A 68 -1.39 -41.94 26.18
N LEU A 69 -2.33 -41.01 26.16
CA LEU A 69 -2.22 -39.70 26.81
C LEU A 69 -2.82 -39.77 28.22
N THR A 70 -4.10 -40.14 28.32
CA THR A 70 -4.85 -40.19 29.58
C THR A 70 -5.81 -41.38 29.64
N ILE A 71 -6.13 -41.84 30.85
CA ILE A 71 -7.19 -42.82 31.13
C ILE A 71 -8.02 -42.28 32.30
N GLN A 72 -9.32 -42.12 32.07
CA GLN A 72 -10.25 -41.45 32.98
C GLN A 72 -9.74 -40.05 33.36
N THR A 73 -9.43 -39.82 34.64
CA THR A 73 -8.86 -38.58 35.19
C THR A 73 -7.33 -38.62 35.33
N HIS A 74 -6.67 -39.73 34.95
CA HIS A 74 -5.24 -39.93 35.15
C HIS A 74 -4.47 -39.66 33.86
N VAL A 75 -3.44 -38.81 33.93
CA VAL A 75 -2.50 -38.59 32.84
C VAL A 75 -1.45 -39.71 32.86
N ILE A 76 -1.31 -40.42 31.75
CA ILE A 76 -0.38 -41.56 31.59
C ILE A 76 0.93 -41.12 30.93
N THR A 77 0.86 -40.16 30.01
CA THR A 77 2.04 -39.59 29.36
C THR A 77 2.89 -38.77 30.33
N LYS A 78 4.21 -38.78 30.15
CA LYS A 78 5.15 -37.92 30.89
C LYS A 78 5.14 -36.46 30.41
N ASN A 79 4.38 -36.13 29.37
CA ASN A 79 4.27 -34.77 28.85
C ASN A 79 3.43 -33.90 29.80
N HIS A 80 4.12 -33.09 30.62
CA HIS A 80 3.54 -32.17 31.62
C HIS A 80 2.59 -31.10 31.04
N ARG A 81 2.53 -30.94 29.71
CA ARG A 81 1.57 -30.05 29.02
C ARG A 81 0.18 -30.68 28.87
N ILE A 82 0.09 -32.01 29.00
CA ILE A 82 -1.17 -32.75 28.88
C ILE A 82 -1.87 -32.78 30.24
N ALA A 83 -3.13 -32.40 30.25
CA ALA A 83 -4.03 -32.60 31.38
C ALA A 83 -5.38 -33.14 30.89
N VAL A 84 -6.18 -33.70 31.80
CA VAL A 84 -7.57 -34.06 31.53
C VAL A 84 -8.46 -33.45 32.61
N THR A 85 -9.58 -32.86 32.20
CA THR A 85 -10.65 -32.47 33.12
C THR A 85 -11.91 -33.27 32.80
N HIS A 86 -12.75 -33.47 33.82
CA HIS A 86 -13.99 -34.22 33.70
C HIS A 86 -15.10 -33.46 34.42
N THR A 87 -16.21 -33.22 33.72
CA THR A 87 -17.43 -32.72 34.35
C THR A 87 -18.23 -33.92 34.87
N GLU A 88 -18.70 -33.86 36.11
CA GLU A 88 -19.34 -34.97 36.85
C GLU A 88 -20.43 -35.75 36.08
N THR A 89 -21.03 -35.14 35.06
CA THR A 89 -22.21 -35.68 34.39
C THR A 89 -21.96 -36.42 33.07
N ARG A 90 -20.90 -36.12 32.27
CA ARG A 90 -20.73 -36.73 30.91
C ARG A 90 -19.54 -36.39 29.98
N ALA A 91 -18.58 -35.54 30.34
CA ALA A 91 -17.57 -35.05 29.39
C ALA A 91 -16.13 -35.12 29.91
N TRP A 92 -15.22 -35.53 29.04
CA TRP A 92 -13.77 -35.63 29.24
C TRP A 92 -13.05 -34.69 28.27
N TYR A 93 -12.45 -33.64 28.78
CA TYR A 93 -11.70 -32.66 28.00
C TYR A 93 -10.21 -32.96 28.08
N LEU A 94 -9.56 -33.19 26.94
CA LEU A 94 -8.11 -33.27 26.83
C LEU A 94 -7.55 -31.86 26.65
N HIS A 95 -6.77 -31.41 27.62
CA HIS A 95 -6.08 -30.14 27.62
C HIS A 95 -4.63 -30.33 27.15
N ILE A 96 -4.20 -29.52 26.17
CA ILE A 96 -2.82 -29.46 25.70
C ILE A 96 -2.36 -28.02 25.86
N LYS A 97 -1.56 -27.74 26.88
CA LYS A 97 -1.01 -26.41 27.18
C LYS A 97 0.24 -26.14 26.34
N ASP A 98 0.58 -24.87 26.10
CA ASP A 98 1.77 -24.48 25.32
C ASP A 98 1.87 -25.31 24.02
N VAL A 99 0.82 -25.22 23.19
CA VAL A 99 0.69 -26.01 21.96
C VAL A 99 1.85 -25.73 21.02
N LYS A 100 2.47 -26.78 20.49
CA LYS A 100 3.61 -26.73 19.55
C LYS A 100 3.17 -27.25 18.20
N GLU A 101 3.88 -26.87 17.13
CA GLU A 101 3.59 -27.41 15.79
C GLU A 101 3.64 -28.95 15.75
N SER A 102 4.50 -29.55 16.58
CA SER A 102 4.61 -31.01 16.75
C SER A 102 3.38 -31.65 17.43
N ASP A 103 2.46 -30.88 18.01
CA ASP A 103 1.20 -31.38 18.57
C ASP A 103 0.09 -31.50 17.51
N ARG A 104 0.31 -30.96 16.30
CA ARG A 104 -0.60 -31.12 15.16
C ARG A 104 -0.80 -32.60 14.85
N GLY A 105 -2.06 -33.02 14.65
CA GLY A 105 -2.37 -34.39 14.28
C GLY A 105 -3.73 -34.87 14.75
N TRP A 106 -3.97 -36.17 14.55
CA TRP A 106 -5.19 -36.86 14.97
C TRP A 106 -5.10 -37.32 16.43
N TYR A 107 -6.13 -36.96 17.21
CA TYR A 107 -6.34 -37.40 18.58
C TYR A 107 -7.60 -38.26 18.63
N MET A 108 -7.54 -39.34 19.40
CA MET A 108 -8.61 -40.32 19.53
C MET A 108 -9.15 -40.34 20.95
N CYS A 109 -10.47 -40.21 21.08
CA CYS A 109 -11.19 -40.57 22.29
C CYS A 109 -11.70 -42.01 22.14
N GLN A 110 -11.41 -42.86 23.11
CA GLN A 110 -11.71 -44.29 23.11
C GLN A 110 -12.49 -44.68 24.37
N VAL A 111 -13.46 -45.57 24.22
CA VAL A 111 -14.22 -46.19 25.32
C VAL A 111 -13.98 -47.69 25.30
N ASN A 112 -13.71 -48.28 26.47
CA ASN A 112 -13.40 -49.71 26.62
C ASN A 112 -14.64 -50.64 26.56
N THR A 113 -15.56 -50.38 25.65
CA THR A 113 -16.66 -51.31 25.32
C THR A 113 -16.14 -52.55 24.59
N ASP A 114 -16.98 -53.58 24.48
CA ASP A 114 -16.74 -54.73 23.61
C ASP A 114 -17.90 -54.85 22.58
N PRO A 115 -17.67 -54.63 21.27
CA PRO A 115 -16.42 -54.16 20.67
C PRO A 115 -16.07 -52.71 21.08
N MET A 116 -14.79 -52.38 21.01
CA MET A 116 -14.24 -51.07 21.37
C MET A 116 -14.82 -49.95 20.50
N LYS A 117 -15.35 -48.90 21.14
CA LYS A 117 -15.81 -47.68 20.45
C LYS A 117 -14.75 -46.59 20.54
N SER A 118 -14.54 -45.89 19.43
CA SER A 118 -13.63 -44.73 19.35
C SER A 118 -14.15 -43.68 18.38
N GLN A 119 -13.71 -42.44 18.58
CA GLN A 119 -13.86 -41.35 17.62
C GLN A 119 -12.59 -40.50 17.57
N VAL A 120 -12.37 -39.81 16.46
CA VAL A 120 -11.17 -38.99 16.23
C VAL A 120 -11.51 -37.54 15.92
N GLY A 121 -10.61 -36.63 16.31
CA GLY A 121 -10.61 -35.23 15.92
C GLY A 121 -9.20 -34.79 15.51
N PHE A 122 -9.10 -33.82 14.61
CA PHE A 122 -7.82 -33.28 14.16
C PHE A 122 -7.51 -31.96 14.85
N LEU A 123 -6.32 -31.86 15.46
CA LEU A 123 -5.77 -30.61 15.96
C LEU A 123 -4.88 -30.00 14.87
N GLU A 124 -5.34 -28.91 14.26
CA GLU A 124 -4.52 -28.08 13.37
C GLU A 124 -3.82 -26.99 14.21
N VAL A 125 -2.49 -26.93 14.11
CA VAL A 125 -1.68 -25.95 14.85
C VAL A 125 -1.19 -24.88 13.90
N VAL A 126 -1.63 -23.65 14.11
CA VAL A 126 -1.28 -22.49 13.27
C VAL A 126 -0.27 -21.57 13.95
N VAL A 127 0.54 -20.89 13.16
CA VAL A 127 1.59 -19.97 13.61
C VAL A 127 1.34 -18.62 12.93
N PRO A 128 1.16 -17.52 13.68
CA PRO A 128 1.05 -16.17 13.11
C PRO A 128 2.26 -15.81 12.23
N PRO A 129 2.11 -14.86 11.29
CA PRO A 129 3.21 -14.43 10.44
C PRO A 129 4.25 -13.64 11.24
N ASP A 130 5.53 -13.87 10.96
CA ASP A 130 6.65 -13.12 11.51
C ASP A 130 7.65 -12.77 10.40
N ILE A 131 8.06 -11.49 10.29
CA ILE A 131 8.95 -11.02 9.21
C ILE A 131 10.40 -11.17 9.66
N LEU A 132 11.15 -11.97 8.91
CA LEU A 132 12.55 -12.22 9.17
C LEU A 132 13.39 -10.98 8.90
N ASP A 133 14.39 -10.69 9.74
CA ASP A 133 15.32 -9.59 9.49
C ASP A 133 16.23 -9.81 8.28
N TYR A 134 16.55 -11.07 7.98
CA TYR A 134 17.29 -11.49 6.79
C TYR A 134 16.53 -12.65 6.10
N PRO A 135 16.40 -12.67 4.76
CA PRO A 135 16.98 -11.78 3.75
C PRO A 135 16.13 -10.53 3.40
N THR A 136 15.26 -10.07 4.30
CA THR A 136 14.44 -8.87 4.09
C THR A 136 15.30 -7.61 3.95
N SER A 137 14.96 -6.74 3.00
CA SER A 137 15.66 -5.47 2.79
C SER A 137 15.55 -4.56 4.01
N THR A 138 16.63 -3.82 4.28
CA THR A 138 16.62 -2.61 5.11
C THR A 138 16.37 -1.38 4.22
N ASP A 139 16.42 -0.18 4.81
CA ASP A 139 16.46 1.07 4.05
C ASP A 139 17.55 1.03 2.97
N MET A 140 17.22 1.51 1.77
CA MET A 140 18.07 1.45 0.58
C MET A 140 18.29 2.83 -0.01
N VAL A 141 19.54 3.13 -0.36
CA VAL A 141 19.94 4.34 -1.09
C VAL A 141 20.37 3.95 -2.49
N ILE A 142 19.73 4.50 -3.52
CA ILE A 142 20.00 4.17 -4.93
C ILE A 142 20.07 5.44 -5.78
N ARG A 143 20.88 5.44 -6.85
CA ARG A 143 20.93 6.57 -7.80
C ARG A 143 19.76 6.50 -8.79
N GLU A 144 19.16 7.65 -9.11
CA GLU A 144 18.13 7.78 -10.14
C GLU A 144 18.59 7.17 -11.48
N GLY A 145 17.69 6.49 -12.17
CA GLY A 145 17.96 5.70 -13.38
C GLY A 145 18.44 4.25 -13.14
N SER A 146 18.86 3.89 -11.93
CA SER A 146 19.31 2.53 -11.59
C SER A 146 18.13 1.56 -11.39
N ASN A 147 18.40 0.27 -11.23
CA ASN A 147 17.42 -0.73 -10.79
C ASN A 147 17.60 -1.04 -9.29
N VAL A 148 16.51 -1.40 -8.60
CA VAL A 148 16.53 -1.85 -7.20
C VAL A 148 15.60 -3.05 -7.00
N THR A 149 15.97 -3.93 -6.07
CA THR A 149 15.18 -5.10 -5.67
C THR A 149 14.93 -5.03 -4.17
N LEU A 150 13.67 -4.84 -3.78
CA LEU A 150 13.22 -4.97 -2.41
C LEU A 150 12.88 -6.44 -2.13
N LYS A 151 13.36 -6.99 -1.02
CA LYS A 151 13.07 -8.36 -0.59
C LYS A 151 12.36 -8.34 0.75
N CYS A 152 11.48 -9.30 0.97
CA CYS A 152 10.85 -9.54 2.26
C CYS A 152 10.50 -11.00 2.42
N ALA A 153 10.96 -11.61 3.50
CA ALA A 153 10.68 -12.98 3.86
C ALA A 153 9.96 -13.03 5.21
N ALA A 154 8.95 -13.89 5.31
CA ALA A 154 8.24 -14.12 6.56
C ALA A 154 8.07 -15.62 6.80
N ASN A 155 8.10 -16.00 8.08
CA ASN A 155 7.76 -17.34 8.54
C ASN A 155 6.34 -17.37 9.08
N GLY A 156 5.72 -18.55 9.14
CA GLY A 156 4.35 -18.74 9.63
C GLY A 156 3.71 -20.00 9.06
N SER A 157 2.60 -20.44 9.67
CA SER A 157 1.90 -21.66 9.30
C SER A 157 0.37 -21.42 9.33
N PRO A 158 -0.34 -21.36 8.18
CA PRO A 158 0.16 -21.58 6.81
C PRO A 158 1.25 -20.59 6.37
N LYS A 159 1.97 -20.87 5.27
CA LYS A 159 3.00 -19.97 4.75
C LYS A 159 2.40 -18.58 4.47
N PRO A 160 2.99 -17.48 4.97
CA PRO A 160 2.47 -16.13 4.70
C PRO A 160 2.59 -15.71 3.24
N ASN A 161 1.55 -15.04 2.75
CA ASN A 161 1.61 -14.25 1.54
C ASN A 161 2.22 -12.87 1.85
N ILE A 162 3.10 -12.41 0.97
CA ILE A 162 3.76 -11.10 1.06
C ILE A 162 3.09 -10.12 0.10
N THR A 163 2.78 -8.92 0.60
CA THR A 163 2.23 -7.81 -0.19
C THR A 163 2.99 -6.52 0.09
N TRP A 164 3.42 -5.84 -0.97
CA TRP A 164 4.06 -4.54 -0.93
C TRP A 164 3.06 -3.42 -1.16
N ARG A 165 3.16 -2.34 -0.38
CA ARG A 165 2.39 -1.09 -0.53
C ARG A 165 3.29 0.12 -0.24
N ARG A 166 2.92 1.32 -0.70
CA ARG A 166 3.53 2.56 -0.16
C ARG A 166 2.86 2.93 1.16
N GLU A 167 3.65 3.51 2.06
CA GLU A 167 3.11 4.22 3.22
C GLU A 167 2.23 5.39 2.75
N GLY A 168 1.15 5.69 3.47
CA GLY A 168 0.17 6.70 3.05
C GLY A 168 -0.80 6.27 1.94
N GLY A 169 -0.64 5.09 1.34
CA GLY A 169 -1.58 4.54 0.34
C GLY A 169 -1.40 5.09 -1.08
N GLU A 170 -0.28 5.78 -1.35
CA GLU A 170 0.12 6.20 -2.69
C GLU A 170 0.27 5.00 -3.64
N LEU A 171 0.01 5.20 -4.94
CA LEU A 171 0.15 4.13 -5.92
C LEU A 171 1.63 3.82 -6.21
N ILE A 172 1.90 2.55 -6.47
CA ILE A 172 3.18 2.04 -6.96
C ILE A 172 3.17 2.15 -8.49
N ALA A 173 3.97 3.05 -9.04
CA ALA A 173 4.24 3.09 -10.47
C ALA A 173 5.07 1.87 -10.89
N GLN A 174 4.61 1.16 -11.93
CA GLN A 174 5.30 0.03 -12.53
C GLN A 174 6.04 0.45 -13.80
N GLY A 175 7.04 -0.34 -14.21
CA GLY A 175 7.90 -0.03 -15.36
C GLY A 175 7.21 0.01 -16.74
N ASN A 176 5.93 -0.38 -16.82
CA ASN A 176 5.07 -0.27 -18.01
C ASN A 176 4.19 1.00 -18.02
N GLY A 177 4.28 1.87 -17.00
CA GLY A 177 3.44 3.05 -16.84
C GLY A 177 2.09 2.79 -16.16
N GLN A 178 1.82 1.56 -15.71
CA GLN A 178 0.65 1.24 -14.89
C GLN A 178 0.92 1.63 -13.43
N GLU A 179 -0.09 2.13 -12.74
CA GLU A 179 -0.06 2.38 -11.30
C GLU A 179 -0.92 1.37 -10.55
N VAL A 180 -0.41 0.79 -9.45
CA VAL A 180 -1.11 -0.23 -8.67
C VAL A 180 -1.06 0.08 -7.16
N ALA A 181 -2.13 -0.23 -6.44
CA ALA A 181 -2.18 -0.01 -4.99
C ALA A 181 -1.31 -1.00 -4.18
N SER A 182 -1.00 -2.17 -4.77
CA SER A 182 -0.14 -3.17 -4.15
C SER A 182 0.51 -4.11 -5.17
N VAL A 183 1.65 -4.71 -4.79
CA VAL A 183 2.35 -5.77 -5.54
C VAL A 183 2.52 -6.99 -4.65
N GLU A 184 2.24 -8.19 -5.14
CA GLU A 184 2.40 -9.43 -4.39
C GLU A 184 3.77 -10.08 -4.64
N GLY A 185 4.28 -10.79 -3.64
CA GLY A 185 5.49 -11.62 -3.72
C GLY A 185 6.63 -11.18 -2.79
N GLU A 186 7.49 -12.15 -2.43
CA GLU A 186 8.66 -11.94 -1.55
C GLU A 186 9.73 -11.00 -2.17
N VAL A 187 9.69 -10.79 -3.48
CA VAL A 187 10.67 -9.99 -4.24
C VAL A 187 9.94 -8.98 -5.11
N PHE A 188 10.20 -7.69 -4.88
CA PHE A 188 9.64 -6.59 -5.64
C PHE A 188 10.76 -5.82 -6.35
N ASN A 189 10.74 -5.84 -7.69
CA ASN A 189 11.73 -5.20 -8.55
C ASN A 189 11.21 -3.87 -9.10
N ILE A 190 12.00 -2.81 -8.95
CA ILE A 190 11.75 -1.50 -9.56
C ILE A 190 12.91 -1.21 -10.51
N THR A 191 12.61 -1.08 -11.80
CA THR A 191 13.59 -0.73 -12.84
C THR A 191 13.56 0.77 -13.14
N LYS A 192 14.70 1.33 -13.56
CA LYS A 192 14.86 2.76 -13.90
C LYS A 192 14.25 3.70 -12.85
N VAL A 193 14.67 3.54 -11.60
CA VAL A 193 14.14 4.26 -10.43
C VAL A 193 14.14 5.78 -10.66
N ASN A 194 12.98 6.40 -10.47
CA ASN A 194 12.74 7.84 -10.57
C ASN A 194 12.56 8.42 -9.15
N ARG A 195 12.83 9.70 -8.89
CA ARG A 195 12.49 10.38 -7.63
C ARG A 195 11.04 10.19 -7.17
N LEU A 196 10.10 9.95 -8.10
CA LEU A 196 8.70 9.62 -7.76
C LEU A 196 8.55 8.26 -7.04
N HIS A 197 9.52 7.35 -7.15
CA HIS A 197 9.59 6.11 -6.38
C HIS A 197 10.27 6.30 -5.01
N MET A 198 10.80 7.49 -4.70
CA MET A 198 11.30 7.78 -3.36
C MET A 198 10.13 7.75 -2.36
N GLY A 199 10.32 7.08 -1.23
CA GLY A 199 9.29 6.98 -0.21
C GLY A 199 9.47 5.78 0.71
N ALA A 200 8.52 5.61 1.62
CA ALA A 200 8.45 4.44 2.49
C ALA A 200 7.58 3.36 1.85
N TYR A 201 8.10 2.14 1.80
CA TYR A 201 7.38 0.94 1.41
C TYR A 201 7.09 0.09 2.64
N LEU A 202 5.94 -0.55 2.65
CA LEU A 202 5.54 -1.54 3.64
C LEU A 202 5.53 -2.90 2.97
N CYS A 203 6.39 -3.81 3.45
CA CYS A 203 6.15 -5.23 3.29
C CYS A 203 5.11 -5.65 4.33
N ILE A 204 4.07 -6.35 3.92
CA ILE A 204 2.99 -6.86 4.77
C ILE A 204 2.95 -8.38 4.61
N ALA A 205 2.99 -9.12 5.73
CA ALA A 205 2.93 -10.58 5.75
C ALA A 205 1.64 -11.06 6.42
N SER A 206 0.86 -11.88 5.72
CA SER A 206 -0.42 -12.43 6.21
C SER A 206 -0.60 -13.88 5.78
N ASN A 207 -1.02 -14.74 6.72
CA ASN A 207 -1.48 -16.11 6.45
C ASN A 207 -2.91 -16.37 6.96
N GLY A 208 -3.67 -15.31 7.25
CA GLY A 208 -5.01 -15.40 7.85
C GLY A 208 -5.03 -15.64 9.37
N VAL A 209 -3.88 -15.83 10.01
CA VAL A 209 -3.74 -15.99 11.47
C VAL A 209 -3.31 -14.65 12.08
N PRO A 210 -4.13 -14.00 12.94
CA PRO A 210 -3.75 -12.73 13.55
C PRO A 210 -2.59 -12.87 14.56
N PRO A 211 -1.73 -11.84 14.71
CA PRO A 211 -1.77 -10.56 14.00
C PRO A 211 -1.09 -10.63 12.62
N THR A 212 -1.64 -9.91 11.63
CA THR A 212 -0.89 -9.53 10.43
C THR A 212 0.25 -8.60 10.82
N VAL A 213 1.46 -8.84 10.30
CA VAL A 213 2.65 -8.02 10.60
C VAL A 213 3.13 -7.26 9.36
N SER A 214 3.88 -6.18 9.57
CA SER A 214 4.49 -5.41 8.48
C SER A 214 5.86 -4.85 8.87
N LYS A 215 6.73 -4.66 7.87
CA LYS A 215 8.05 -4.05 8.00
C LYS A 215 8.18 -2.88 7.03
N ARG A 216 8.59 -1.74 7.57
CA ARG A 216 8.79 -0.48 6.85
C ARG A 216 10.21 -0.41 6.28
N ILE A 217 10.33 -0.02 5.02
CA ILE A 217 11.58 0.05 4.25
C ILE A 217 11.60 1.37 3.49
N MET A 218 12.57 2.25 3.75
CA MET A 218 12.77 3.48 2.99
C MET A 218 13.51 3.21 1.69
N LEU A 219 12.94 3.64 0.57
CA LEU A 219 13.66 3.78 -0.70
C LEU A 219 14.05 5.26 -0.88
N ILE A 220 15.36 5.53 -0.80
CA ILE A 220 15.95 6.85 -0.95
C ILE A 220 16.61 6.93 -2.32
N VAL A 221 16.23 7.93 -3.11
CA VAL A 221 16.70 8.11 -4.50
C VAL A 221 17.63 9.32 -4.61
N HIS A 222 18.87 9.10 -5.02
CA HIS A 222 19.89 10.15 -5.20
C HIS A 222 19.93 10.65 -6.65
N PHE A 223 19.82 11.96 -6.85
CA PHE A 223 19.88 12.63 -8.15
C PHE A 223 20.60 13.99 -8.05
N PRO A 224 21.33 14.41 -9.10
CA PRO A 224 21.96 15.72 -9.15
C PRO A 224 20.89 16.84 -9.19
N PRO A 225 21.27 18.09 -8.86
CA PRO A 225 20.33 19.20 -8.88
C PRO A 225 19.86 19.49 -10.30
N MET A 226 18.58 19.84 -10.45
CA MET A 226 18.02 20.43 -11.66
C MET A 226 17.29 21.73 -11.30
N ILE A 227 17.39 22.75 -12.16
CA ILE A 227 16.75 24.06 -11.97
C ILE A 227 15.72 24.32 -13.08
N TRP A 228 14.58 24.90 -12.70
CA TRP A 228 13.57 25.44 -13.59
C TRP A 228 13.29 26.90 -13.25
N ILE A 229 13.16 27.73 -14.28
CA ILE A 229 12.91 29.16 -14.18
C ILE A 229 11.67 29.47 -15.01
N GLN A 230 10.64 30.05 -14.38
CA GLN A 230 9.42 30.43 -15.08
C GLN A 230 9.64 31.64 -16.00
N ASN A 231 10.35 32.65 -15.51
CA ASN A 231 10.61 33.91 -16.20
C ASN A 231 12.12 34.18 -16.29
N GLN A 232 12.76 33.80 -17.40
CA GLN A 232 14.21 34.03 -17.63
C GLN A 232 14.54 35.49 -18.02
N LEU A 233 13.54 36.28 -18.35
CA LEU A 233 13.66 37.70 -18.69
C LEU A 233 12.62 38.48 -17.88
N VAL A 234 13.08 39.39 -17.04
CA VAL A 234 12.25 40.15 -16.09
C VAL A 234 12.56 41.63 -16.25
N GLY A 235 11.52 42.46 -16.40
CA GLY A 235 11.67 43.90 -16.52
C GLY A 235 11.25 44.61 -15.24
N ALA A 236 11.96 45.66 -14.85
CA ALA A 236 11.63 46.51 -13.70
C ALA A 236 11.88 47.99 -14.02
N MET A 237 11.11 48.90 -13.44
CA MET A 237 11.43 50.33 -13.44
C MET A 237 12.37 50.69 -12.28
N GLU A 238 13.16 51.75 -12.44
CA GLU A 238 13.99 52.27 -11.36
C GLU A 238 13.16 52.69 -10.14
N GLY A 239 13.57 52.25 -8.95
CA GLY A 239 12.91 52.49 -7.68
C GLY A 239 11.88 51.42 -7.30
N GLU A 240 11.48 50.53 -8.21
CA GLU A 240 10.59 49.41 -7.87
C GLU A 240 11.29 48.33 -7.02
N GLN A 241 10.50 47.51 -6.34
CA GLN A 241 10.96 46.26 -5.75
C GLN A 241 10.67 45.13 -6.74
N MET A 242 11.70 44.38 -7.12
CA MET A 242 11.58 43.23 -8.03
C MET A 242 11.89 41.92 -7.29
N THR A 243 11.30 40.80 -7.71
CA THR A 243 11.65 39.47 -7.18
C THR A 243 11.92 38.51 -8.32
N LEU A 244 13.10 37.87 -8.29
CA LEU A 244 13.48 36.81 -9.20
C LEU A 244 13.20 35.45 -8.54
N GLU A 245 12.73 34.47 -9.31
CA GLU A 245 12.30 33.17 -8.80
C GLU A 245 12.90 32.00 -9.60
N CYS A 246 13.45 31.02 -8.88
CA CYS A 246 13.94 29.76 -9.42
C CYS A 246 13.43 28.58 -8.58
N HIS A 247 13.13 27.46 -9.23
CA HIS A 247 12.80 26.21 -8.56
C HIS A 247 13.94 25.22 -8.78
N SER A 248 14.31 24.46 -7.76
CA SER A 248 15.30 23.39 -7.88
C SER A 248 14.80 22.10 -7.24
N GLU A 249 15.22 20.97 -7.79
CA GLU A 249 15.03 19.65 -7.17
C GLU A 249 16.37 18.93 -7.07
N ALA A 250 16.72 18.45 -5.87
CA ALA A 250 17.97 17.73 -5.62
C ALA A 250 17.84 16.79 -4.42
N TYR A 251 18.43 15.59 -4.50
CA TYR A 251 18.61 14.72 -3.33
C TYR A 251 19.94 13.94 -3.40
N PRO A 252 20.81 13.94 -2.36
CA PRO A 252 20.70 14.67 -1.10
C PRO A 252 20.51 16.17 -1.28
N LYS A 253 19.96 16.80 -0.25
CA LYS A 253 19.55 18.21 -0.27
C LYS A 253 20.69 19.11 -0.73
N SER A 254 20.40 20.01 -1.67
CA SER A 254 21.39 20.92 -2.23
C SER A 254 21.60 22.18 -1.39
N ILE A 255 22.80 22.74 -1.51
CA ILE A 255 23.09 24.13 -1.14
C ILE A 255 22.64 25.00 -2.32
N ASN A 256 21.91 26.07 -2.00
CA ASN A 256 21.24 26.94 -2.98
C ASN A 256 21.59 28.40 -2.71
N TYR A 257 22.02 29.13 -3.74
CA TYR A 257 22.44 30.52 -3.60
C TYR A 257 22.30 31.27 -4.93
N TRP A 258 22.33 32.60 -4.85
CA TRP A 258 22.33 33.48 -6.01
C TRP A 258 23.72 34.06 -6.25
N THR A 259 24.05 34.27 -7.53
CA THR A 259 25.25 34.99 -7.95
C THR A 259 24.89 36.02 -9.03
N LYS A 260 25.73 37.05 -9.19
CA LYS A 260 25.72 37.91 -10.37
C LYS A 260 26.50 37.26 -11.53
N GLU A 261 26.40 37.83 -12.72
CA GLU A 261 27.09 37.36 -13.94
C GLU A 261 28.63 37.22 -13.76
N ASN A 262 29.24 38.05 -12.91
CA ASN A 262 30.66 38.01 -12.55
C ASN A 262 31.04 36.88 -11.55
N GLY A 263 30.08 36.06 -11.10
CA GLY A 263 30.27 35.02 -10.08
C GLY A 263 30.23 35.49 -8.62
N GLU A 264 29.99 36.78 -8.37
CA GLU A 264 29.85 37.34 -7.03
C GLU A 264 28.60 36.77 -6.33
N ILE A 265 28.78 36.16 -5.15
CA ILE A 265 27.69 35.58 -4.36
C ILE A 265 26.86 36.69 -3.72
N ILE A 266 25.54 36.63 -3.93
CA ILE A 266 24.59 37.59 -3.38
C ILE A 266 24.18 37.14 -1.97
N ALA A 267 24.72 37.82 -0.97
CA ALA A 267 24.37 37.62 0.44
C ALA A 267 23.12 38.41 0.86
N GLN A 268 22.52 38.03 1.98
CA GLN A 268 21.43 38.76 2.63
C GLN A 268 21.90 40.16 3.06
N GLY A 269 21.16 41.19 2.67
CA GLY A 269 21.40 42.57 3.08
C GLY A 269 20.22 43.50 2.78
N ALA A 270 20.39 44.80 3.02
CA ALA A 270 19.31 45.78 2.83
C ALA A 270 18.85 45.95 1.36
N LYS A 271 19.71 45.56 0.41
CA LYS A 271 19.48 45.67 -1.04
C LYS A 271 18.94 44.39 -1.68
N TYR A 272 19.49 43.25 -1.26
CA TYR A 272 19.23 41.92 -1.81
C TYR A 272 18.78 40.99 -0.69
N GLU A 273 17.60 40.40 -0.84
CA GLU A 273 16.99 39.50 0.14
C GLU A 273 16.73 38.13 -0.51
N PRO A 274 17.72 37.21 -0.48
CA PRO A 274 17.53 35.84 -0.91
C PRO A 274 16.73 35.03 0.12
N VAL A 275 15.65 34.41 -0.32
CA VAL A 275 14.80 33.52 0.50
C VAL A 275 14.78 32.13 -0.10
N LEU A 276 14.94 31.11 0.73
CA LEU A 276 14.85 29.70 0.34
C LEU A 276 13.59 29.09 0.97
N LEU A 277 12.63 28.70 0.15
CA LEU A 277 11.44 27.96 0.57
C LEU A 277 11.68 26.46 0.32
N ASP A 278 11.80 25.70 1.40
CA ASP A 278 12.20 24.30 1.42
C ASP A 278 11.00 23.36 1.52
N ASN A 279 10.95 22.34 0.67
CA ASN A 279 9.90 21.32 0.66
C ASN A 279 10.47 19.95 0.22
N ALA A 280 10.91 19.16 1.21
CA ALA A 280 11.53 17.84 1.02
C ALA A 280 12.76 17.84 0.09
N TYR A 281 12.60 17.44 -1.17
CA TYR A 281 13.65 17.45 -2.19
C TYR A 281 13.52 18.62 -3.17
N LYS A 282 12.52 19.50 -3.00
CA LYS A 282 12.25 20.68 -3.81
C LYS A 282 12.58 21.95 -3.04
N ILE A 283 13.25 22.91 -3.66
CA ILE A 283 13.60 24.21 -3.07
C ILE A 283 13.22 25.32 -4.05
N HIS A 284 12.35 26.23 -3.62
CA HIS A 284 12.01 27.46 -4.35
C HIS A 284 12.88 28.60 -3.81
N MET A 285 13.82 29.04 -4.65
CA MET A 285 14.69 30.18 -4.41
C MET A 285 14.00 31.46 -4.87
N LYS A 286 13.92 32.47 -4.00
CA LYS A 286 13.54 33.84 -4.36
C LYS A 286 14.71 34.78 -4.10
N LEU A 287 14.83 35.83 -4.90
CA LEU A 287 15.74 36.95 -4.67
C LEU A 287 14.95 38.25 -4.84
N THR A 288 14.65 38.91 -3.72
CA THR A 288 14.02 40.23 -3.75
C THR A 288 15.09 41.32 -3.82
N ILE A 289 14.99 42.18 -4.83
CA ILE A 289 15.86 43.33 -5.09
C ILE A 289 15.06 44.59 -4.73
N LYS A 290 15.48 45.29 -3.68
CA LYS A 290 14.79 46.51 -3.20
C LYS A 290 15.24 47.75 -3.96
N SER A 291 14.30 48.60 -4.35
CA SER A 291 14.54 49.89 -5.02
C SER A 291 15.56 49.80 -6.16
N VAL A 292 15.20 49.12 -7.25
CA VAL A 292 16.06 48.82 -8.42
C VAL A 292 16.77 50.08 -8.94
N THR A 293 18.06 49.94 -9.24
CA THR A 293 18.97 50.98 -9.75
C THR A 293 19.66 50.52 -11.03
N LYS A 294 20.33 51.41 -11.77
CA LYS A 294 21.02 51.05 -13.02
C LYS A 294 22.08 49.96 -12.85
N GLN A 295 22.68 49.87 -11.68
CA GLN A 295 23.69 48.87 -11.31
C GLN A 295 23.09 47.48 -10.99
N ASP A 296 21.77 47.38 -10.85
CA ASP A 296 21.09 46.10 -10.64
C ASP A 296 20.70 45.41 -11.94
N TYR A 297 20.58 46.12 -13.06
CA TYR A 297 20.28 45.51 -14.35
C TYR A 297 21.46 44.65 -14.84
N GLY A 298 21.14 43.49 -15.42
CA GLY A 298 22.15 42.50 -15.80
C GLY A 298 21.66 41.06 -15.60
N THR A 299 22.58 40.10 -15.66
CA THR A 299 22.25 38.68 -15.50
C THR A 299 22.50 38.22 -14.06
N TYR A 300 21.50 37.57 -13.48
CA TYR A 300 21.56 36.88 -12.20
C TYR A 300 21.55 35.38 -12.47
N LYS A 301 22.28 34.60 -11.67
CA LYS A 301 22.29 33.15 -11.70
C LYS A 301 21.80 32.61 -10.36
N CYS A 302 20.83 31.71 -10.39
CA CYS A 302 20.51 30.86 -9.24
C CYS A 302 21.26 29.54 -9.40
N VAL A 303 21.94 29.10 -8.35
CA VAL A 303 22.86 27.96 -8.38
C VAL A 303 22.43 26.94 -7.33
N SER A 304 22.42 25.66 -7.70
CA SER A 304 22.07 24.53 -6.83
C SER A 304 23.14 23.45 -6.90
N LYS A 305 23.67 23.01 -5.75
CA LYS A 305 24.79 22.05 -5.67
C LYS A 305 24.55 20.99 -4.60
N ASN A 306 24.72 19.71 -4.94
CA ASN A 306 24.74 18.60 -3.98
C ASN A 306 25.94 17.66 -4.21
N SER A 307 25.95 16.51 -3.52
CA SER A 307 27.03 15.52 -3.61
C SER A 307 27.17 14.81 -4.96
N LEU A 308 26.22 14.98 -5.89
CA LEU A 308 26.22 14.37 -7.24
C LEU A 308 26.52 15.38 -8.36
N GLY A 309 26.58 16.68 -8.07
CA GLY A 309 26.89 17.73 -9.05
C GLY A 309 26.30 19.08 -8.69
N ASP A 310 26.41 20.00 -9.64
CA ASP A 310 25.82 21.34 -9.59
C ASP A 310 25.15 21.73 -10.91
N THR A 311 24.27 22.72 -10.83
CA THR A 311 23.55 23.30 -11.96
C THR A 311 23.25 24.78 -11.67
N ASP A 312 23.17 25.59 -12.72
CA ASP A 312 22.75 26.98 -12.61
C ASP A 312 21.69 27.35 -13.65
N GLY A 313 20.85 28.32 -13.31
CA GLY A 313 19.90 28.93 -14.23
C GLY A 313 20.05 30.45 -14.23
N SER A 314 20.02 31.05 -15.43
CA SER A 314 20.22 32.49 -15.62
C SER A 314 18.90 33.24 -15.82
N ILE A 315 18.79 34.41 -15.18
CA ILE A 315 17.68 35.37 -15.30
C ILE A 315 18.25 36.74 -15.63
N ARG A 316 17.76 37.37 -16.71
CA ARG A 316 18.15 38.73 -17.11
C ARG A 316 17.14 39.75 -16.57
N LEU A 317 17.61 40.66 -15.72
CA LEU A 317 16.86 41.83 -15.28
C LEU A 317 17.14 43.01 -16.22
N TYR A 318 16.11 43.62 -16.81
CA TYR A 318 16.23 44.75 -17.74
C TYR A 318 15.39 45.97 -17.32
N GLU A 319 15.81 47.15 -17.77
CA GLU A 319 15.13 48.42 -17.49
C GLU A 319 13.84 48.54 -18.33
N ILE A 320 12.71 48.77 -17.65
CA ILE A 320 11.48 49.23 -18.29
C ILE A 320 11.49 50.77 -18.25
N PRO A 321 11.42 51.48 -19.39
CA PRO A 321 11.27 52.93 -19.40
C PRO A 321 9.97 53.35 -18.72
N ARG A 322 10.04 54.36 -17.84
CA ARG A 322 8.82 55.01 -17.32
C ARG A 322 8.03 55.59 -18.51
N PRO A 323 6.70 55.40 -18.59
CA PRO A 323 5.89 55.98 -19.65
C PRO A 323 5.93 57.51 -19.55
N THR A 324 6.43 58.17 -20.60
CA THR A 324 6.51 59.62 -20.66
C THR A 324 5.11 60.22 -20.72
N THR A 325 4.70 60.93 -19.67
CA THR A 325 3.49 61.75 -19.69
C THR A 325 3.72 62.92 -20.64
N VAL A 326 3.25 62.81 -21.88
CA VAL A 326 3.27 63.93 -22.83
C VAL A 326 2.16 64.89 -22.41
N GLU A 327 2.53 66.00 -21.77
CA GLU A 327 1.60 67.11 -21.54
C GLU A 327 1.12 67.65 -22.91
N PRO A 328 -0.19 67.89 -23.11
CA PRO A 328 -0.70 68.37 -24.38
C PRO A 328 -0.32 69.83 -24.59
N THR A 329 0.72 70.07 -25.41
CA THR A 329 1.13 71.40 -25.86
C THR A 329 -0.06 72.15 -26.46
N THR A 330 -0.45 73.27 -25.85
CA THR A 330 -1.62 74.04 -26.26
C THR A 330 -1.30 74.88 -27.51
N THR A 331 -1.49 74.31 -28.69
CA THR A 331 -1.32 75.04 -29.95
C THR A 331 -2.36 76.15 -30.09
N THR A 332 -1.92 77.40 -29.99
CA THR A 332 -2.78 78.57 -30.20
C THR A 332 -2.92 78.81 -31.71
N THR A 333 -4.05 78.40 -32.29
CA THR A 333 -4.32 78.57 -33.72
C THR A 333 -4.87 79.96 -34.01
N THR A 334 -4.04 80.87 -34.53
CA THR A 334 -4.50 82.16 -35.09
C THR A 334 -5.25 81.93 -36.40
N THR A 335 -6.52 82.30 -36.44
CA THR A 335 -7.37 82.17 -37.64
C THR A 335 -7.16 83.36 -38.59
N THR A 336 -6.72 83.09 -39.82
CA THR A 336 -6.77 84.06 -40.94
C THR A 336 -7.58 83.49 -42.11
N THR A 337 -8.58 84.26 -42.53
CA THR A 337 -9.59 83.91 -43.54
C THR A 337 -9.00 83.84 -44.96
N PRO A 338 -9.35 82.84 -45.79
CA PRO A 338 -9.00 82.82 -47.21
C PRO A 338 -10.08 83.44 -48.11
N GLU A 339 -9.65 84.12 -49.18
CA GLU A 339 -10.47 84.67 -50.26
C GLU A 339 -10.46 83.72 -51.49
N PRO A 340 -11.53 83.63 -52.32
CA PRO A 340 -11.67 82.53 -53.27
C PRO A 340 -11.32 82.87 -54.73
N THR A 341 -10.52 82.03 -55.42
CA THR A 341 -10.43 82.05 -56.90
C THR A 341 -10.39 80.66 -57.54
N THR A 342 -11.51 80.31 -58.18
CA THR A 342 -11.69 79.68 -59.51
C THR A 342 -10.82 78.50 -59.98
N TYR A 343 -11.53 77.42 -60.34
CA TYR A 343 -11.08 76.21 -61.06
C TYR A 343 -10.37 76.43 -62.42
N ARG A 344 -9.49 75.48 -62.76
CA ARG A 344 -9.19 75.05 -64.15
C ARG A 344 -8.91 73.54 -64.18
N GLU A 345 -9.58 72.81 -65.06
CA GLU A 345 -9.38 71.36 -65.27
C GLU A 345 -8.14 71.05 -66.15
N PRO A 346 -7.46 69.93 -65.88
CA PRO A 346 -6.71 69.17 -66.89
C PRO A 346 -7.41 67.85 -67.28
N LYS A 347 -7.20 67.41 -68.54
CA LYS A 347 -7.85 66.24 -69.15
C LYS A 347 -7.21 64.89 -68.78
N THR A 348 -7.98 63.83 -69.00
CA THR A 348 -7.74 62.41 -68.69
C THR A 348 -6.71 61.69 -69.55
N THR A 349 -5.82 60.91 -68.90
CA THR A 349 -5.18 59.64 -69.32
C THR A 349 -4.34 59.11 -68.13
N THR A 350 -4.14 57.82 -67.84
CA THR A 350 -4.54 56.53 -68.44
C THR A 350 -4.86 55.50 -67.31
N SER A 351 -5.23 54.26 -67.67
CA SER A 351 -5.47 53.09 -66.80
C SER A 351 -4.16 52.33 -66.41
N HIS A 352 -4.09 51.26 -65.59
CA HIS A 352 -5.07 50.27 -65.09
C HIS A 352 -4.81 49.84 -63.62
N LYS A 353 -5.84 49.25 -62.98
CA LYS A 353 -5.75 48.52 -61.70
C LYS A 353 -5.12 47.13 -61.88
N LEU A 354 -4.51 46.61 -60.82
CA LEU A 354 -4.39 45.17 -60.57
C LEU A 354 -4.58 44.87 -59.08
N VAL A 355 -5.54 44.00 -58.78
CA VAL A 355 -5.84 43.46 -57.44
C VAL A 355 -5.44 42.00 -57.46
N ILE A 356 -4.72 41.53 -56.44
CA ILE A 356 -4.39 40.10 -56.30
C ILE A 356 -4.82 39.62 -54.90
N ASN A 357 -5.62 38.56 -54.89
CA ASN A 357 -6.14 37.91 -53.69
C ASN A 357 -5.14 36.95 -53.05
N SER A 358 -5.39 36.61 -51.78
CA SER A 358 -4.64 35.61 -51.01
C SER A 358 -4.71 34.19 -51.61
N PRO A 359 -3.69 33.32 -51.40
CA PRO A 359 -3.71 31.94 -51.89
C PRO A 359 -4.60 31.01 -51.05
N ASN A 360 -5.20 30.03 -51.72
CA ASN A 360 -6.12 29.06 -51.13
C ASN A 360 -5.40 27.76 -50.71
N ARG A 361 -5.96 27.01 -49.75
CA ARG A 361 -5.52 25.64 -49.45
C ARG A 361 -5.83 24.70 -50.63
N LYS A 362 -4.95 23.73 -50.87
CA LYS A 362 -5.28 22.50 -51.63
C LYS A 362 -5.32 21.30 -50.69
N ASN A 363 -6.39 20.52 -50.77
CA ASN A 363 -6.34 19.08 -50.59
C ASN A 363 -6.00 18.46 -51.96
N ASP A 364 -5.38 17.29 -51.96
CA ASP A 364 -5.63 16.26 -52.97
C ASP A 364 -5.56 14.88 -52.27
N ASN A 365 -6.39 13.94 -52.73
CA ASN A 365 -6.55 12.59 -52.17
C ASN A 365 -5.65 11.59 -52.91
N ASP A 366 -5.50 10.35 -52.39
CA ASP A 366 -5.47 9.19 -53.28
C ASP A 366 -5.88 7.84 -52.63
N ILE A 367 -6.27 6.87 -53.47
CA ILE A 367 -7.21 5.75 -53.21
C ILE A 367 -6.74 4.49 -54.00
N PRO A 368 -6.61 3.25 -53.43
CA PRO A 368 -7.77 2.31 -53.43
C PRO A 368 -7.83 1.13 -52.40
N GLU A 369 -9.08 0.67 -52.17
CA GLU A 369 -9.61 -0.72 -52.15
C GLU A 369 -9.22 -1.85 -51.14
N THR A 370 -10.27 -2.28 -50.41
CA THR A 370 -10.85 -3.64 -50.24
C THR A 370 -10.03 -4.89 -49.87
N ILE A 371 -10.51 -5.62 -48.85
CA ILE A 371 -10.72 -7.10 -48.85
C ILE A 371 -11.79 -7.48 -47.79
N GLU A 372 -12.61 -8.48 -48.09
CA GLU A 372 -13.66 -9.02 -47.20
C GLU A 372 -13.12 -9.95 -46.09
N LYS A 373 -13.87 -10.11 -44.97
CA LYS A 373 -14.61 -11.38 -44.70
C LYS A 373 -15.48 -11.38 -43.44
N ASN A 374 -16.59 -12.10 -43.53
CA ASN A 374 -17.53 -12.42 -42.45
C ASN A 374 -16.98 -13.53 -41.52
N HIS A 375 -17.31 -13.52 -40.21
CA HIS A 375 -18.42 -14.34 -39.66
C HIS A 375 -18.64 -14.27 -38.14
N LYS A 376 -19.92 -14.47 -37.78
CA LYS A 376 -20.50 -15.14 -36.58
C LYS A 376 -19.56 -16.13 -35.86
N LYS A 377 -19.71 -16.46 -34.57
CA LYS A 377 -20.96 -16.83 -33.87
C LYS A 377 -20.78 -16.90 -32.33
N SER A 378 -21.91 -17.00 -31.62
CA SER A 378 -22.04 -17.27 -30.18
C SER A 378 -22.02 -18.76 -29.81
N GLY A 379 -21.62 -19.07 -28.57
CA GLY A 379 -22.11 -20.21 -27.79
C GLY A 379 -21.06 -21.24 -27.36
N GLU A 380 -20.71 -21.25 -26.07
CA GLU A 380 -21.25 -22.20 -25.08
C GLU A 380 -21.30 -21.54 -23.69
#